data_AF-A0A956FDU6-F1
#
_entry.id   AF-A0A956FDU6-F1
#
_cell.length_a   1.000
_cell.length_b   1.000
_cell.length_c   1.000
_cell.angle_alpha   90.00
_cell.angle_beta   90.00
_cell.angle_gamma   90.00
#
_symmetry.space_group_name_H-M   'P 1'
#
loop_
_entity.id
_entity.type
_entity.pdbx_description
1 polymer ?
#
loop_
_entity_poly.entity_id
_entity_poly.type
_entity_poly.pdbx_seq_one_letter_code
_entity_poly.pdbx_strand_id
1 'polypeptide(L)'
;MMRVGSRRWCWAGRWASALGVALALACAPAQDDDPVVDDGIVETPHLRIISHEDDKPICAGTGPFLERELLRIAQTLELPLWSEDEPIEVHLGPSAVEELCRELDDPNVVGCAPGSGTDITVAANGFGDTPHELVHAVRLHSSDLGPALFEEGLAQVLSGTDGYPLYVQYPRGTGWPSPAELIAVPYPDFDGGLYAPAQSFISWLWLTYGRSMLMALVNDPRLPDGDAAALFQEHYGISLDEANQGWTQEDAPDPVWGDPCLPERTYTLDGALEWSGKLDCSDPETIGATISMSIPPMCMVVPETTRVRITFEADHGRLSIVRREPCDLEPTTAEALRDKFLEAGEVREEDIVGCRFWMYLASQEPGFPTTEYAIRVEEIAG
;
A
#
# COMPACT_ATOMS: atom_id res chain seq x y z
N MET A 1 10.13 4.73 -50.83
CA MET A 1 9.96 3.47 -51.59
C MET A 1 8.70 2.77 -51.09
N MET A 2 7.68 2.68 -51.93
CA MET A 2 6.43 1.97 -51.66
C MET A 2 6.66 0.45 -51.71
N ARG A 3 6.10 -0.29 -50.75
CA ARG A 3 5.57 -1.64 -51.01
C ARG A 3 4.20 -1.80 -50.36
N VAL A 4 3.31 -2.31 -51.18
CA VAL A 4 1.87 -2.52 -51.02
C VAL A 4 1.63 -4.03 -50.92
N GLY A 5 0.60 -4.42 -50.15
CA GLY A 5 -0.12 -5.69 -50.30
C GLY A 5 0.29 -6.76 -49.27
N SER A 6 -0.61 -7.52 -48.64
CA SER A 6 -1.96 -7.88 -49.08
C SER A 6 -2.82 -8.38 -47.91
N ARG A 7 -4.10 -7.97 -47.88
CA ARG A 7 -5.16 -8.59 -47.07
C ARG A 7 -5.73 -9.78 -47.86
N ARG A 8 -6.01 -10.90 -47.19
CA ARG A 8 -6.88 -11.96 -47.71
C ARG A 8 -8.07 -12.16 -46.79
N TRP A 9 -9.25 -12.02 -47.39
CA TRP A 9 -10.55 -12.40 -46.86
C TRP A 9 -10.78 -13.89 -47.10
N CYS A 10 -11.45 -14.58 -46.18
CA CYS A 10 -12.15 -15.84 -46.46
C CYS A 10 -13.63 -15.67 -46.12
N TRP A 11 -14.45 -15.87 -47.14
CA TRP A 11 -15.91 -15.88 -47.10
C TRP A 11 -16.42 -17.19 -46.51
N ALA A 12 -17.52 -17.09 -45.76
CA ALA A 12 -18.34 -18.20 -45.33
C ALA A 12 -19.16 -18.77 -46.50
N GLY A 13 -19.21 -20.10 -46.59
CA GLY A 13 -20.12 -20.84 -47.45
C GLY A 13 -20.62 -22.09 -46.74
N ARG A 14 -21.91 -22.11 -46.38
CA ARG A 14 -22.66 -23.32 -46.02
C ARG A 14 -22.94 -24.13 -47.30
N TRP A 15 -22.99 -25.47 -47.21
CA TRP A 15 -24.08 -26.36 -47.68
C TRP A 15 -23.63 -27.85 -47.69
N ALA A 16 -24.51 -28.69 -47.15
CA ALA A 16 -24.81 -30.09 -47.47
C ALA A 16 -23.93 -31.25 -46.93
N SER A 17 -24.64 -32.16 -46.25
CA SER A 17 -24.24 -33.41 -45.59
C SER A 17 -24.03 -34.58 -46.57
N ALA A 18 -23.10 -35.48 -46.25
CA ALA A 18 -23.21 -36.93 -46.54
C ALA A 18 -22.17 -37.74 -45.74
N LEU A 19 -22.59 -38.92 -45.28
CA LEU A 19 -21.86 -39.92 -44.50
C LEU A 19 -20.46 -40.27 -45.04
N GLY A 20 -19.49 -40.38 -44.13
CA GLY A 20 -18.21 -41.05 -44.35
C GLY A 20 -17.50 -41.28 -43.03
N VAL A 21 -17.60 -42.49 -42.48
CA VAL A 21 -16.77 -42.96 -41.37
C VAL A 21 -15.33 -42.96 -41.83
N ALA A 22 -14.52 -42.04 -41.29
CA ALA A 22 -13.08 -42.08 -41.36
C ALA A 22 -12.55 -41.84 -39.94
N LEU A 23 -12.05 -42.91 -39.31
CA LEU A 23 -11.13 -42.80 -38.18
C LEU A 23 -9.87 -42.09 -38.72
N ALA A 24 -9.86 -40.76 -38.65
CA ALA A 24 -8.64 -39.99 -38.68
C ALA A 24 -8.10 -39.98 -37.25
N LEU A 25 -7.13 -40.85 -36.98
CA LEU A 25 -6.15 -40.64 -35.92
C LEU A 25 -5.43 -39.33 -36.25
N ALA A 26 -6.01 -38.21 -35.79
CA ALA A 26 -5.30 -36.95 -35.74
C ALA A 26 -4.23 -37.12 -34.66
N CYS A 27 -2.98 -37.25 -35.10
CA CYS A 27 -1.84 -36.92 -34.27
C CYS A 27 -2.02 -35.44 -33.88
N ALA A 28 -2.58 -35.20 -32.69
CA ALA A 28 -2.39 -33.92 -32.04
C ALA A 28 -0.87 -33.76 -31.88
N PRO A 29 -0.26 -32.65 -32.34
CA PRO A 29 1.08 -32.34 -31.90
C PRO A 29 1.03 -32.33 -30.37
N ALA A 30 1.93 -33.05 -29.72
CA ALA A 30 2.22 -32.79 -28.32
C ALA A 30 2.58 -31.31 -28.26
N GLN A 31 1.66 -30.52 -27.72
CA GLN A 31 2.02 -29.21 -27.19
C GLN A 31 2.96 -29.57 -26.05
N ASP A 32 4.26 -29.38 -26.27
CA ASP A 32 5.19 -29.20 -25.17
C ASP A 32 4.69 -27.94 -24.45
N ASP A 33 3.75 -28.15 -23.53
CA ASP A 33 3.45 -27.22 -22.45
C ASP A 33 4.67 -27.27 -21.52
N ASP A 34 5.82 -26.80 -22.02
CA ASP A 34 6.88 -26.34 -21.14
C ASP A 34 6.18 -25.28 -20.26
N PRO A 35 6.13 -25.47 -18.93
CA PRO A 35 5.54 -24.47 -18.06
C PRO A 35 6.27 -23.18 -18.36
N VAL A 36 5.52 -22.15 -18.78
CA VAL A 36 6.04 -20.80 -18.85
C VAL A 36 6.54 -20.51 -17.44
N VAL A 37 7.86 -20.54 -17.27
CA VAL A 37 8.50 -20.08 -16.04
C VAL A 37 8.20 -18.59 -16.05
N ASP A 38 7.22 -18.20 -15.23
CA ASP A 38 7.03 -16.81 -14.83
C ASP A 38 8.38 -16.32 -14.34
N ASP A 39 9.00 -15.40 -15.09
CA ASP A 39 10.33 -14.89 -14.81
C ASP A 39 10.34 -13.98 -13.58
N GLY A 40 9.22 -13.87 -12.87
CA GLY A 40 9.07 -13.07 -11.66
C GLY A 40 8.95 -11.58 -11.99
N ILE A 41 8.64 -11.24 -13.24
CA ILE A 41 8.56 -9.88 -13.74
C ILE A 41 7.11 -9.56 -14.13
N VAL A 42 6.58 -8.47 -13.55
CA VAL A 42 5.29 -7.90 -13.93
C VAL A 42 5.51 -6.49 -14.46
N GLU A 43 5.16 -6.26 -15.72
CA GLU A 43 5.22 -4.93 -16.34
C GLU A 43 3.85 -4.25 -16.33
N THR A 44 3.85 -2.97 -15.98
CA THR A 44 2.75 -2.01 -16.14
C THR A 44 3.21 -0.89 -17.08
N PRO A 45 2.36 0.08 -17.44
CA PRO A 45 2.82 1.21 -18.26
C PRO A 45 4.03 1.94 -17.69
N HIS A 46 4.14 2.08 -16.36
CA HIS A 46 5.23 2.83 -15.74
C HIS A 46 6.16 2.00 -14.85
N LEU A 47 5.83 0.75 -14.53
CA LEU A 47 6.60 -0.04 -13.56
C LEU A 47 7.04 -1.37 -14.18
N ARG A 48 8.30 -1.74 -13.93
CA ARG A 48 8.78 -3.12 -14.06
C ARG A 48 8.98 -3.68 -12.65
N ILE A 49 8.04 -4.50 -12.20
CA ILE A 49 8.03 -5.07 -10.86
C ILE A 49 8.75 -6.41 -10.90
N ILE A 50 9.75 -6.58 -10.05
CA ILE A 50 10.65 -7.73 -10.03
C ILE A 50 10.64 -8.31 -8.62
N SER A 51 10.38 -9.61 -8.52
CA SER A 51 10.64 -10.35 -7.28
C SER A 51 12.13 -10.66 -7.19
N HIS A 52 12.77 -10.31 -6.07
CA HIS A 52 14.17 -10.63 -5.81
C HIS A 52 14.38 -11.99 -5.13
N GLU A 53 13.30 -12.72 -4.91
CA GLU A 53 13.32 -14.00 -4.22
C GLU A 53 13.07 -15.12 -5.24
N ASP A 54 14.02 -16.05 -5.36
CA ASP A 54 13.93 -17.18 -6.29
C ASP A 54 12.63 -17.98 -6.09
N ASP A 55 11.95 -18.31 -7.19
CA ASP A 55 10.69 -19.06 -7.21
C ASP A 55 9.52 -18.38 -6.47
N LYS A 56 9.56 -17.04 -6.31
CA LYS A 56 8.51 -16.26 -5.66
C LYS A 56 7.83 -15.32 -6.65
N PRO A 57 6.79 -15.75 -7.38
CA PRO A 57 6.14 -14.88 -8.35
C PRO A 57 5.42 -13.71 -7.66
N ILE A 58 5.21 -12.66 -8.45
CA ILE A 58 4.40 -11.49 -8.10
C ILE A 58 2.94 -11.81 -8.34
N CYS A 59 2.06 -11.46 -7.41
CA CYS A 59 0.64 -11.76 -7.55
C CYS A 59 -0.06 -10.88 -8.57
N ALA A 60 -1.08 -11.43 -9.23
CA ALA A 60 -1.76 -10.84 -10.37
C ALA A 60 -2.36 -9.46 -10.06
N GLY A 61 -2.75 -9.20 -8.81
CA GLY A 61 -3.26 -7.90 -8.37
C GLY A 61 -2.19 -6.83 -8.15
N THR A 62 -0.91 -7.20 -7.98
CA THR A 62 0.16 -6.28 -7.55
C THR A 62 0.46 -5.20 -8.58
N GLY A 63 0.61 -5.58 -9.86
CA GLY A 63 0.86 -4.62 -10.94
C GLY A 63 -0.23 -3.56 -11.06
N PRO A 64 -1.51 -3.95 -11.26
CA PRO A 64 -2.62 -3.01 -11.31
C PRO A 64 -2.79 -2.15 -10.05
N PHE A 65 -2.46 -2.69 -8.87
CA PHE A 65 -2.46 -1.93 -7.63
C PHE A 65 -1.38 -0.84 -7.63
N LEU A 66 -0.12 -1.20 -7.83
CA LEU A 66 1.00 -0.25 -7.77
C LEU A 66 0.92 0.81 -8.88
N GLU A 67 0.46 0.45 -10.07
CA GLU A 67 0.23 1.41 -11.16
C GLU A 67 -0.80 2.49 -10.77
N ARG A 68 -1.92 2.07 -10.16
CA ARG A 68 -2.95 3.01 -9.69
C ARG A 68 -2.41 3.90 -8.58
N GLU A 69 -1.65 3.34 -7.64
CA GLU A 69 -1.04 4.12 -6.55
C GLU A 69 -0.02 5.12 -7.09
N LEU A 70 0.83 4.73 -8.04
CA LEU A 70 1.76 5.63 -8.71
C LEU A 70 1.04 6.81 -9.37
N LEU A 71 -0.01 6.54 -10.14
CA LEU A 71 -0.79 7.58 -10.81
C LEU A 71 -1.45 8.54 -9.80
N ARG A 72 -1.99 8.01 -8.70
CA ARG A 72 -2.56 8.81 -7.61
C ARG A 72 -1.49 9.68 -6.94
N ILE A 73 -0.33 9.10 -6.64
CA ILE A 73 0.81 9.78 -6.02
C ILE A 73 1.28 10.93 -6.91
N ALA A 74 1.59 10.67 -8.18
CA ALA A 74 2.06 11.71 -9.10
C ALA A 74 1.03 12.83 -9.32
N GLN A 75 -0.25 12.48 -9.48
CA GLN A 75 -1.32 13.47 -9.57
C GLN A 75 -1.40 14.35 -8.31
N THR A 76 -1.19 13.74 -7.15
CA THR A 76 -1.26 14.42 -5.86
C THR A 76 -0.06 15.32 -5.62
N LEU A 77 1.12 14.86 -6.03
CA LEU A 77 2.37 15.61 -6.00
C LEU A 77 2.43 16.73 -7.04
N GLU A 78 1.52 16.72 -8.03
CA GLU A 78 1.51 17.66 -9.15
C GLU A 78 2.82 17.58 -9.98
N LEU A 79 3.40 16.38 -10.06
CA LEU A 79 4.65 16.08 -10.76
C LEU A 79 4.40 15.13 -11.94
N PRO A 80 5.20 15.25 -13.02
CA PRO A 80 5.13 14.32 -14.13
C PRO A 80 5.68 12.94 -13.74
N LEU A 81 5.18 11.91 -14.43
CA LEU A 81 5.81 10.59 -14.45
C LEU A 81 6.83 10.51 -15.58
N TRP A 82 7.70 9.51 -15.49
CA TRP A 82 8.58 9.08 -16.57
C TRP A 82 7.79 8.50 -17.75
N SER A 83 8.48 8.24 -18.86
CA SER A 83 7.87 7.70 -20.08
C SER A 83 7.38 6.27 -19.90
N GLU A 84 6.25 5.91 -20.54
CA GLU A 84 5.78 4.52 -20.61
C GLU A 84 6.74 3.59 -21.38
N ASP A 85 7.63 4.17 -22.20
CA ASP A 85 8.68 3.42 -22.90
C ASP A 85 9.89 3.10 -22.01
N GLU A 86 9.98 3.73 -20.83
CA GLU A 86 11.11 3.64 -19.88
C GLU A 86 10.58 3.43 -18.45
N PRO A 87 9.91 2.30 -18.16
CA PRO A 87 9.40 2.02 -16.82
C PRO A 87 10.55 1.89 -15.81
N ILE A 88 10.36 2.42 -14.60
CA ILE A 88 11.34 2.23 -13.52
C ILE A 88 11.23 0.83 -12.92
N GLU A 89 12.31 0.36 -12.32
CA GLU A 89 12.34 -0.95 -11.68
C GLU A 89 11.86 -0.85 -10.22
N VAL A 90 10.96 -1.76 -9.85
CA VAL A 90 10.44 -1.94 -8.48
C VAL A 90 10.81 -3.33 -8.02
N HIS A 91 11.72 -3.43 -7.07
CA HIS A 91 12.20 -4.69 -6.53
C HIS A 91 11.55 -5.00 -5.20
N LEU A 92 10.87 -6.14 -5.13
CA LEU A 92 10.17 -6.58 -3.93
C LEU A 92 10.93 -7.72 -3.24
N GLY A 93 11.02 -7.62 -1.91
CA GLY A 93 11.52 -8.66 -1.03
C GLY A 93 12.68 -8.20 -0.14
N PRO A 94 12.92 -8.88 1.00
CA PRO A 94 14.02 -8.55 1.89
C PRO A 94 15.39 -8.52 1.22
N SER A 95 15.67 -9.45 0.28
CA SER A 95 16.94 -9.42 -0.46
C SER A 95 17.11 -8.19 -1.35
N ALA A 96 16.03 -7.67 -1.94
CA ALA A 96 16.10 -6.40 -2.69
C ALA A 96 16.51 -5.23 -1.80
N VAL A 97 15.93 -5.16 -0.60
CA VAL A 97 16.23 -4.10 0.38
C VAL A 97 17.67 -4.23 0.88
N GLU A 98 18.13 -5.43 1.21
CA GLU A 98 19.52 -5.67 1.62
C GLU A 98 20.53 -5.26 0.53
N GLU A 99 20.23 -5.54 -0.73
CA GLU A 99 21.11 -5.21 -1.85
C GLU A 99 21.11 -3.71 -2.19
N LEU A 100 19.92 -3.13 -2.39
CA LEU A 100 19.73 -1.81 -2.98
C LEU A 100 19.73 -0.68 -1.94
N CYS A 101 19.35 -0.96 -0.70
CA CYS A 101 19.30 0.02 0.39
C CYS A 101 20.53 0.00 1.31
N ARG A 102 21.56 -0.78 0.96
CA ARG A 102 22.78 -0.98 1.77
C ARG A 102 23.49 0.31 2.21
N GLU A 103 23.33 1.40 1.47
CA GLU A 103 24.00 2.67 1.76
C GLU A 103 23.38 3.43 2.94
N LEU A 104 22.18 3.05 3.37
CA LEU A 104 21.49 3.67 4.51
C LEU A 104 22.01 3.19 5.87
N ASP A 105 22.77 2.08 5.93
CA ASP A 105 23.38 1.51 7.15
C ASP A 105 22.40 1.34 8.34
N ASP A 106 21.10 1.14 8.06
CA ASP A 106 20.06 0.83 9.04
C ASP A 106 19.53 -0.59 8.84
N PRO A 107 19.73 -1.52 9.79
CA PRO A 107 19.21 -2.88 9.68
C PRO A 107 17.67 -2.97 9.75
N ASN A 108 16.97 -1.88 10.07
CA ASN A 108 15.52 -1.81 10.13
C ASN A 108 14.90 -1.13 8.91
N VAL A 109 15.71 -0.77 7.90
CA VAL A 109 15.19 -0.22 6.65
C VAL A 109 14.23 -1.21 6.00
N VAL A 110 13.04 -0.73 5.64
CA VAL A 110 12.00 -1.55 5.00
C VAL A 110 11.85 -1.28 3.51
N GLY A 111 12.47 -0.21 3.02
CA GLY A 111 12.51 0.17 1.62
C GLY A 111 13.40 1.39 1.38
N CYS A 112 13.65 1.68 0.12
CA CYS A 112 14.34 2.88 -0.34
C CYS A 112 14.05 3.14 -1.83
N ALA A 113 14.29 4.37 -2.28
CA ALA A 113 14.29 4.74 -3.69
C ALA A 113 15.67 5.29 -4.13
N PRO A 114 16.68 4.43 -4.39
CA PRO A 114 18.00 4.89 -4.81
C PRO A 114 18.00 5.43 -6.25
N GLY A 115 18.94 6.34 -6.52
CA GLY A 115 19.13 6.94 -7.84
C GLY A 115 18.50 8.33 -7.99
N SER A 116 18.50 8.85 -9.22
CA SER A 116 17.88 10.14 -9.57
C SER A 116 17.53 10.19 -11.06
N GLY A 117 16.56 11.01 -11.44
CA GLY A 117 16.16 11.17 -12.84
C GLY A 117 15.63 9.87 -13.47
N THR A 118 16.31 9.35 -14.49
CA THR A 118 15.93 8.12 -15.20
C THR A 118 16.51 6.85 -14.58
N ASP A 119 17.47 6.98 -13.67
CA ASP A 119 18.19 5.85 -13.07
C ASP A 119 17.61 5.46 -11.70
N ILE A 120 16.37 5.88 -11.42
CA ILE A 120 15.69 5.61 -10.15
C ILE A 120 15.21 4.17 -10.13
N THR A 121 15.43 3.56 -8.99
CA THR A 121 14.92 2.24 -8.65
C THR A 121 14.15 2.33 -7.34
N VAL A 122 13.17 1.46 -7.14
CA VAL A 122 12.48 1.29 -5.86
C VAL A 122 12.79 -0.09 -5.31
N ALA A 123 13.10 -0.18 -4.02
CA ALA A 123 13.25 -1.43 -3.29
C ALA A 123 12.36 -1.41 -2.05
N ALA A 124 11.60 -2.48 -1.78
CA ALA A 124 10.74 -2.58 -0.61
C ALA A 124 10.60 -4.03 -0.14
N ASN A 125 10.50 -4.24 1.18
CA ASN A 125 10.30 -5.57 1.78
C ASN A 125 9.01 -6.23 1.31
N GLY A 126 7.98 -5.42 1.04
CA GLY A 126 6.72 -5.89 0.48
C GLY A 126 5.87 -4.75 -0.05
N PHE A 127 4.71 -5.11 -0.60
CA PHE A 127 3.81 -4.17 -1.25
C PHE A 127 3.24 -3.09 -0.31
N GLY A 128 3.24 -3.32 1.01
CA GLY A 128 2.75 -2.36 1.99
C GLY A 128 3.65 -1.12 2.11
N ASP A 129 4.96 -1.30 1.92
CA ASP A 129 5.95 -0.23 2.00
C ASP A 129 6.19 0.41 0.62
N THR A 130 5.86 -0.28 -0.47
CA THR A 130 6.13 0.20 -1.84
C THR A 130 5.47 1.55 -2.17
N PRO A 131 4.21 1.85 -1.79
CA PRO A 131 3.62 3.17 -2.01
C PRO A 131 4.41 4.32 -1.35
N HIS A 132 5.04 4.08 -0.19
CA HIS A 132 5.91 5.07 0.45
C HIS A 132 7.11 5.37 -0.44
N GLU A 133 7.81 4.34 -0.90
CA GLU A 133 8.99 4.51 -1.75
C GLU A 133 8.67 5.05 -3.14
N LEU A 134 7.47 4.79 -3.68
CA LEU A 134 7.01 5.38 -4.93
C LEU A 134 6.85 6.91 -4.82
N VAL A 135 6.53 7.45 -3.63
CA VAL A 135 6.51 8.91 -3.41
C VAL A 135 7.91 9.47 -3.63
N HIS A 136 8.93 8.85 -3.01
CA HIS A 136 10.32 9.24 -3.18
C HIS A 136 10.77 9.11 -4.64
N ALA A 137 10.39 8.05 -5.33
CA ALA A 137 10.73 7.86 -6.74
C ALA A 137 10.16 8.96 -7.65
N VAL A 138 8.87 9.32 -7.48
CA VAL A 138 8.27 10.42 -8.26
C VAL A 138 8.95 11.76 -7.95
N ARG A 139 9.31 12.00 -6.69
CA ARG A 139 10.03 13.21 -6.26
C ARG A 139 11.42 13.27 -6.90
N LEU A 140 12.24 12.24 -6.70
CA LEU A 140 13.61 12.13 -7.23
C LEU A 140 13.67 12.15 -8.76
N HIS A 141 12.59 11.78 -9.44
CA HIS A 141 12.50 11.88 -10.91
C HIS A 141 12.50 13.34 -11.36
N SER A 142 11.88 14.21 -10.56
CA SER A 142 11.65 15.62 -10.90
C SER A 142 12.67 16.58 -10.27
N SER A 143 13.14 16.29 -9.05
CA SER A 143 14.06 17.15 -8.29
C SER A 143 14.76 16.39 -7.16
N ASP A 144 15.82 16.98 -6.63
CA ASP A 144 16.43 16.52 -5.37
C ASP A 144 15.43 16.64 -4.20
N LEU A 145 15.67 15.84 -3.16
CA LEU A 145 14.84 15.79 -1.96
C LEU A 145 15.15 16.95 -1.00
N GLY A 146 14.11 17.51 -0.38
CA GLY A 146 14.18 18.51 0.67
C GLY A 146 14.55 17.92 2.05
N PRO A 147 14.33 18.67 3.14
CA PRO A 147 14.50 18.14 4.49
C PRO A 147 13.61 16.92 4.77
N ALA A 148 14.13 15.94 5.52
CA ALA A 148 13.46 14.68 5.84
C ALA A 148 12.05 14.85 6.46
N LEU A 149 11.82 15.91 7.26
CA LEU A 149 10.48 16.23 7.76
C LEU A 149 9.43 16.26 6.64
N PHE A 150 9.74 16.93 5.52
CA PHE A 150 8.79 17.11 4.44
C PHE A 150 8.67 15.84 3.60
N GLU A 151 9.80 15.23 3.26
CA GLU A 151 9.81 14.10 2.34
C GLU A 151 9.29 12.82 3.00
N GLU A 152 9.77 12.47 4.19
CA GLU A 152 9.28 11.28 4.91
C GLU A 152 7.86 11.49 5.43
N GLY A 153 7.55 12.69 5.92
CA GLY A 153 6.19 13.01 6.35
C GLY A 153 5.18 12.94 5.20
N LEU A 154 5.58 13.40 4.00
CA LEU A 154 4.74 13.31 2.80
C LEU A 154 4.63 11.88 2.27
N ALA A 155 5.73 11.13 2.25
CA ALA A 155 5.75 9.72 1.84
C ALA A 155 4.85 8.87 2.76
N GLN A 156 4.89 9.10 4.08
CA GLN A 156 3.97 8.47 5.02
C GLN A 156 2.51 8.85 4.70
N VAL A 157 2.19 10.15 4.59
CA VAL A 157 0.82 10.61 4.28
C VAL A 157 0.29 9.99 2.98
N LEU A 158 1.12 9.95 1.94
CA LEU A 158 0.73 9.45 0.62
C LEU A 158 0.80 7.94 0.48
N SER A 159 1.48 7.21 1.38
CA SER A 159 1.41 5.76 1.43
C SER A 159 0.04 5.26 1.93
N GLY A 160 -0.76 6.14 2.53
CA GLY A 160 -2.18 5.89 2.81
C GLY A 160 -2.99 5.69 1.52
N THR A 161 -3.52 4.48 1.32
CA THR A 161 -4.31 4.10 0.13
C THR A 161 -5.71 3.63 0.52
N ASP A 162 -6.63 3.52 -0.44
CA ASP A 162 -7.97 2.93 -0.22
C ASP A 162 -7.89 1.42 0.13
N GLY A 163 -6.74 0.79 -0.09
CA GLY A 163 -6.46 -0.56 0.38
C GLY A 163 -5.66 -0.60 1.69
N TYR A 164 -4.99 0.48 2.07
CA TYR A 164 -4.07 0.52 3.22
C TYR A 164 -4.11 1.92 3.81
N PRO A 165 -5.22 2.29 4.47
CA PRO A 165 -5.39 3.61 5.05
C PRO A 165 -4.31 3.92 6.09
N LEU A 166 -3.76 5.14 6.03
CA LEU A 166 -2.88 5.66 7.07
C LEU A 166 -3.69 6.42 8.11
N TYR A 167 -3.51 6.08 9.37
CA TYR A 167 -4.11 6.78 10.51
C TYR A 167 -3.06 7.67 11.17
N VAL A 168 -3.42 8.93 11.37
CA VAL A 168 -2.48 9.93 11.85
C VAL A 168 -2.92 10.39 13.22
N GLN A 169 -2.04 10.23 14.21
CA GLN A 169 -2.28 10.78 15.54
C GLN A 169 -1.83 12.25 15.56
N TYR A 170 -2.69 13.15 16.07
CA TYR A 170 -2.24 14.49 16.44
C TYR A 170 -1.58 14.52 17.82
N PRO A 171 -0.63 15.46 18.07
CA PRO A 171 0.16 15.46 19.29
C PRO A 171 -0.71 15.58 20.56
N ARG A 172 -1.73 16.45 20.56
CA ARG A 172 -2.62 16.70 21.72
C ARG A 172 -1.88 16.79 23.07
N GLY A 173 -0.77 17.53 23.10
CA GLY A 173 0.07 17.72 24.29
C GLY A 173 1.10 16.62 24.56
N THR A 174 1.33 15.68 23.62
CA THR A 174 2.50 14.81 23.64
C THR A 174 3.79 15.62 23.50
N GLY A 175 4.88 15.12 24.08
CA GLY A 175 6.21 15.74 23.99
C GLY A 175 6.91 15.44 22.66
N TRP A 176 6.20 15.58 21.55
CA TRP A 176 6.79 15.37 20.21
C TRP A 176 7.78 16.49 19.85
N PRO A 177 8.81 16.19 19.04
CA PRO A 177 9.69 17.21 18.50
C PRO A 177 8.90 18.24 17.67
N SER A 178 9.29 19.50 17.77
CA SER A 178 8.74 20.59 16.98
C SER A 178 9.16 20.46 15.50
N PRO A 179 8.42 21.07 14.55
CA PRO A 179 8.80 21.13 13.14
C PRO A 179 10.21 21.70 12.90
N ALA A 180 10.63 22.70 13.69
CA ALA A 180 11.97 23.27 13.61
C ALA A 180 13.05 22.26 14.04
N GLU A 181 12.79 21.48 15.10
CA GLU A 181 13.67 20.39 15.51
C GLU A 181 13.74 19.29 14.45
N LEU A 182 12.60 18.91 13.85
CA LEU A 182 12.53 17.88 12.81
C LEU A 182 13.26 18.27 11.52
N ILE A 183 13.15 19.53 11.07
CA ILE A 183 13.90 20.04 9.90
C ILE A 183 15.40 19.99 10.13
N ALA A 184 15.85 20.18 11.38
CA ALA A 184 17.26 20.17 11.72
C ALA A 184 17.87 18.76 11.78
N VAL A 185 17.06 17.70 11.77
CA VAL A 185 17.53 16.32 11.75
C VAL A 185 18.05 15.97 10.35
N PRO A 186 19.33 15.62 10.19
CA PRO A 186 19.85 15.13 8.92
C PRO A 186 19.15 13.83 8.51
N TYR A 187 19.00 13.62 7.20
CA TYR A 187 18.35 12.42 6.65
C TYR A 187 18.85 11.08 7.24
N PRO A 188 20.17 10.83 7.36
CA PRO A 188 20.67 9.57 7.94
C PRO A 188 20.32 9.37 9.43
N ASP A 189 20.01 10.46 10.14
CA ASP A 189 19.63 10.43 11.55
C ASP A 189 18.10 10.44 11.73
N PHE A 190 17.33 10.44 10.64
CA PHE A 190 15.88 10.49 10.66
C PHE A 190 15.29 9.10 10.91
N ASP A 191 15.22 8.71 12.18
CA ASP A 191 14.77 7.36 12.56
C ASP A 191 13.23 7.18 12.56
N GLY A 192 12.78 5.93 12.69
CA GLY A 192 11.36 5.58 12.68
C GLY A 192 10.52 6.21 13.79
N GLY A 193 11.13 6.71 14.87
CA GLY A 193 10.44 7.48 15.90
C GLY A 193 10.01 8.87 15.45
N LEU A 194 10.60 9.37 14.36
CA LEU A 194 10.34 10.70 13.81
C LEU A 194 9.32 10.69 12.65
N TYR A 195 8.98 9.53 12.09
CA TYR A 195 7.94 9.41 11.06
C TYR A 195 6.56 9.84 11.57
N ALA A 196 6.18 9.41 12.78
CA ALA A 196 4.88 9.75 13.37
C ALA A 196 4.66 11.27 13.58
N PRO A 197 5.60 12.04 14.17
CA PRO A 197 5.43 13.49 14.23
C PRO A 197 5.52 14.16 12.86
N ALA A 198 6.36 13.67 11.93
CA ALA A 198 6.46 14.22 10.58
C ALA A 198 5.17 14.06 9.77
N GLN A 199 4.64 12.84 9.65
CA GLN A 199 3.38 12.58 8.94
C GLN A 199 2.23 13.39 9.54
N SER A 200 2.24 13.58 10.86
CA SER A 200 1.22 14.34 11.58
C SER A 200 1.26 15.82 11.26
N PHE A 201 2.47 16.40 11.27
CA PHE A 201 2.65 17.79 10.88
C PHE A 201 2.30 18.03 9.41
N ILE A 202 2.73 17.14 8.50
CA ILE A 202 2.37 17.23 7.07
C ILE A 202 0.87 17.09 6.85
N SER A 203 0.21 16.17 7.57
CA SER A 203 -1.25 16.04 7.53
C SER A 203 -1.96 17.31 7.97
N TRP A 204 -1.48 17.92 9.06
CA TRP A 204 -2.01 19.19 9.57
C TRP A 204 -1.82 20.32 8.57
N LEU A 205 -0.63 20.45 7.96
CA LEU A 205 -0.38 21.47 6.93
C LEU A 205 -1.34 21.31 5.75
N TRP A 206 -1.51 20.08 5.27
CA TRP A 206 -2.43 19.80 4.17
C TRP A 206 -3.86 20.18 4.52
N LEU A 207 -4.37 19.77 5.68
CA LEU A 207 -5.76 20.02 6.06
C LEU A 207 -6.02 21.50 6.38
N THR A 208 -5.03 22.20 6.94
CA THR A 208 -5.15 23.60 7.34
C THR A 208 -4.99 24.57 6.17
N TYR A 209 -4.00 24.34 5.30
CA TYR A 209 -3.63 25.26 4.22
C TYR A 209 -3.96 24.74 2.82
N GLY A 210 -4.35 23.47 2.70
CA GLY A 210 -4.69 22.82 1.45
C GLY A 210 -3.49 22.20 0.74
N ARG A 211 -3.78 21.17 -0.07
CA ARG A 211 -2.80 20.42 -0.87
C ARG A 211 -1.89 21.34 -1.69
N SER A 212 -2.47 22.28 -2.43
CA SER A 212 -1.70 23.11 -3.37
C SER A 212 -0.66 23.99 -2.66
N MET A 213 -0.90 24.42 -1.42
CA MET A 213 0.10 25.17 -0.65
C MET A 213 1.24 24.27 -0.19
N LEU A 214 0.91 23.07 0.29
CA LEU A 214 1.92 22.07 0.66
C LEU A 214 2.78 21.69 -0.55
N MET A 215 2.16 21.41 -1.69
CA MET A 215 2.85 21.07 -2.94
C MET A 215 3.74 22.22 -3.43
N ALA A 216 3.31 23.47 -3.27
CA ALA A 216 4.13 24.63 -3.63
C ALA A 216 5.42 24.72 -2.81
N LEU A 217 5.40 24.37 -1.52
CA LEU A 217 6.61 24.31 -0.71
C LEU A 217 7.49 23.11 -1.09
N VAL A 218 6.93 21.89 -1.10
CA VAL A 218 7.76 20.68 -1.31
C VAL A 218 8.35 20.64 -2.72
N ASN A 219 7.63 21.17 -3.72
CA ASN A 219 8.14 21.30 -5.09
C ASN A 219 8.94 22.59 -5.33
N ASP A 220 9.23 23.41 -4.30
CA ASP A 220 10.09 24.57 -4.46
C ASP A 220 11.53 24.11 -4.76
N PRO A 221 12.12 24.48 -5.91
CA PRO A 221 13.46 24.03 -6.29
C PRO A 221 14.57 24.56 -5.37
N ARG A 222 14.24 25.49 -4.47
CA ARG A 222 15.16 25.99 -3.44
C ARG A 222 15.15 25.13 -2.18
N LEU A 223 14.15 24.26 -1.99
CA LEU A 223 13.98 23.52 -0.73
C LEU A 223 15.14 22.59 -0.38
N PRO A 224 15.75 21.83 -1.32
CA PRO A 224 16.87 20.92 -1.01
C PRO A 224 18.10 21.59 -0.40
N ASP A 225 18.49 22.75 -0.94
CA ASP A 225 19.72 23.46 -0.56
C ASP A 225 19.46 24.75 0.24
N GLY A 226 18.19 25.11 0.42
CA GLY A 226 17.77 26.38 0.96
C GLY A 226 17.58 26.39 2.47
N ASP A 227 17.31 27.58 3.00
CA ASP A 227 16.82 27.72 4.37
C ASP A 227 15.33 27.31 4.39
N ALA A 228 15.08 26.05 4.74
CA ALA A 228 13.74 25.49 4.78
C ALA A 228 12.79 26.25 5.72
N ALA A 229 13.30 26.84 6.82
CA ALA A 229 12.48 27.65 7.72
C ALA A 229 12.06 28.98 7.07
N ALA A 230 12.99 29.62 6.35
CA ALA A 230 12.70 30.82 5.59
C ALA A 230 11.72 30.56 4.43
N LEU A 231 11.92 29.45 3.70
CA LEU A 231 11.00 29.03 2.63
C LEU A 231 9.61 28.70 3.16
N PHE A 232 9.54 27.96 4.29
CA PHE A 232 8.27 27.71 4.96
C PHE A 232 7.55 29.02 5.28
N GLN A 233 8.24 29.99 5.87
CA GLN A 233 7.65 31.29 6.19
C GLN A 233 7.22 32.07 4.93
N GLU A 234 7.98 31.97 3.83
CA GLU A 234 7.63 32.59 2.55
C GLU A 234 6.31 32.03 2.00
N HIS A 235 6.13 30.70 2.02
CA HIS A 235 4.94 30.03 1.47
C HIS A 235 3.71 30.18 2.38
N TYR A 236 3.85 30.00 3.69
CA TYR A 236 2.73 29.98 4.63
C TYR A 236 2.44 31.32 5.30
N GLY A 237 3.36 32.28 5.25
CA GLY A 237 3.23 33.58 5.89
C GLY A 237 3.33 33.55 7.43
N ILE A 238 3.69 32.40 8.01
CA ILE A 238 3.89 32.19 9.44
C ILE A 238 5.22 31.48 9.69
N SER A 239 5.80 31.67 10.87
CA SER A 239 7.00 30.96 11.29
C SER A 239 6.72 29.49 11.66
N LEU A 240 7.77 28.67 11.74
CA LEU A 240 7.67 27.29 12.23
C LEU A 240 7.20 27.22 13.68
N ASP A 241 7.55 28.19 14.53
CA ASP A 241 7.09 28.25 15.93
C ASP A 241 5.58 28.50 16.01
N GLU A 242 5.06 29.40 15.18
CA GLU A 242 3.62 29.65 15.07
C GLU A 242 2.89 28.42 14.51
N ALA A 243 3.47 27.75 13.51
CA ALA A 243 2.93 26.51 12.96
C ALA A 243 2.92 25.38 14.00
N ASN A 244 3.98 25.25 14.79
CA ASN A 244 4.06 24.30 15.90
C ASN A 244 2.96 24.54 16.93
N GLN A 245 2.71 25.81 17.27
CA GLN A 245 1.63 26.15 18.19
C GLN A 245 0.26 25.76 17.62
N GLY A 246 0.01 26.01 16.33
CA GLY A 246 -1.23 25.61 15.67
C GLY A 246 -1.42 24.08 15.67
N TRP A 247 -0.41 23.35 15.19
CA TRP A 247 -0.42 21.89 15.11
C TRP A 247 -0.59 21.21 16.46
N THR A 248 0.11 21.67 17.50
CA THR A 248 0.03 21.06 18.85
C THR A 248 -1.27 21.37 19.58
N GLN A 249 -1.96 22.44 19.19
CA GLN A 249 -3.26 22.87 19.75
C GLN A 249 -4.46 22.41 18.92
N GLU A 250 -4.23 21.66 17.83
CA GLU A 250 -5.28 21.15 16.96
C GLU A 250 -6.25 20.26 17.73
N ASP A 251 -7.53 20.63 17.70
CA ASP A 251 -8.62 19.93 18.37
C ASP A 251 -9.48 19.09 17.42
N ALA A 252 -9.21 19.17 16.11
CA ALA A 252 -9.84 18.32 15.12
C ALA A 252 -9.60 16.82 15.39
N PRO A 253 -10.51 15.96 14.88
CA PRO A 253 -10.29 14.52 14.84
C PRO A 253 -8.99 14.16 14.13
N ASP A 254 -8.38 13.05 14.56
CA ASP A 254 -7.21 12.46 13.92
C ASP A 254 -7.53 12.12 12.45
N PRO A 255 -6.73 12.60 11.49
CA PRO A 255 -7.05 12.37 10.09
C PRO A 255 -6.70 10.97 9.63
N VAL A 256 -7.36 10.55 8.56
CA VAL A 256 -7.14 9.28 7.87
C VAL A 256 -6.89 9.58 6.41
N TRP A 257 -5.81 9.01 5.86
CA TRP A 257 -5.47 9.12 4.43
C TRP A 257 -5.77 7.80 3.72
N GLY A 258 -6.47 7.88 2.59
CA GLY A 258 -7.12 6.75 1.93
C GLY A 258 -8.53 6.48 2.49
N ASP A 259 -9.34 5.71 1.77
CA ASP A 259 -10.63 5.23 2.26
C ASP A 259 -10.47 3.86 2.94
N PRO A 260 -10.59 3.78 4.27
CA PRO A 260 -10.45 2.50 4.96
C PRO A 260 -11.58 1.52 4.66
N CYS A 261 -12.77 2.02 4.31
CA CYS A 261 -14.02 1.27 4.35
C CYS A 261 -14.87 1.54 3.12
N LEU A 262 -14.38 1.03 1.99
CA LEU A 262 -15.15 1.06 0.76
C LEU A 262 -16.49 0.33 0.95
N PRO A 263 -17.62 0.87 0.46
CA PRO A 263 -18.95 0.32 0.71
C PRO A 263 -19.09 -1.15 0.35
N GLU A 264 -18.46 -1.60 -0.74
CA GLU A 264 -18.49 -3.00 -1.20
C GLU A 264 -17.75 -3.99 -0.29
N ARG A 265 -16.93 -3.49 0.64
CA ARG A 265 -16.12 -4.28 1.59
C ARG A 265 -16.37 -3.89 3.04
N THR A 266 -17.48 -3.19 3.29
CA THR A 266 -17.90 -2.78 4.63
C THR A 266 -19.09 -3.62 5.08
N TYR A 267 -18.92 -4.29 6.21
CA TYR A 267 -19.91 -5.18 6.80
C TYR A 267 -20.33 -4.64 8.16
N THR A 268 -21.60 -4.78 8.52
CA THR A 268 -22.08 -4.46 9.87
C THR A 268 -22.24 -5.75 10.64
N LEU A 269 -21.74 -5.81 11.88
CA LEU A 269 -21.94 -6.96 12.76
C LEU A 269 -23.39 -6.93 13.27
N ASP A 270 -24.32 -7.45 12.47
CA ASP A 270 -25.75 -7.61 12.78
C ASP A 270 -26.18 -9.09 12.80
N GLY A 271 -25.25 -9.94 13.26
CA GLY A 271 -25.34 -11.39 13.25
C GLY A 271 -23.96 -12.01 13.13
N ALA A 272 -23.89 -13.26 12.68
CA ALA A 272 -22.62 -13.85 12.29
C ALA A 272 -22.21 -13.32 10.92
N LEU A 273 -21.03 -12.72 10.86
CA LEU A 273 -20.35 -12.38 9.63
C LEU A 273 -19.49 -13.55 9.20
N GLU A 274 -19.60 -13.94 7.94
CA GLU A 274 -18.84 -15.01 7.33
C GLU A 274 -18.23 -14.52 6.02
N TRP A 275 -16.93 -14.73 5.87
CA TRP A 275 -16.19 -14.44 4.65
C TRP A 275 -15.32 -15.63 4.32
N SER A 276 -15.31 -16.04 3.07
CA SER A 276 -14.40 -17.08 2.62
C SER A 276 -13.88 -16.76 1.24
N GLY A 277 -12.71 -17.29 0.93
CA GLY A 277 -12.02 -17.01 -0.31
C GLY A 277 -10.73 -17.80 -0.42
N LYS A 278 -9.88 -17.34 -1.32
CA LYS A 278 -8.57 -17.94 -1.57
C LYS A 278 -7.52 -16.85 -1.62
N LEU A 279 -6.46 -17.00 -0.85
CA LEU A 279 -5.21 -16.29 -1.10
C LEU A 279 -4.53 -17.04 -2.23
N ASP A 280 -4.77 -16.61 -3.47
CA ASP A 280 -4.26 -17.23 -4.67
C ASP A 280 -3.53 -16.17 -5.48
N CYS A 281 -2.23 -16.37 -5.74
CA CYS A 281 -1.42 -15.38 -6.42
C CYS A 281 -1.86 -15.16 -7.89
N SER A 282 -2.65 -16.08 -8.47
CA SER A 282 -3.30 -15.90 -9.76
C SER A 282 -4.61 -15.10 -9.71
N ASP A 283 -5.17 -14.87 -8.51
CA ASP A 283 -6.37 -14.06 -8.32
C ASP A 283 -6.02 -12.57 -8.45
N PRO A 284 -6.73 -11.79 -9.29
CA PRO A 284 -6.50 -10.35 -9.45
C PRO A 284 -6.76 -9.54 -8.18
N GLU A 285 -7.44 -10.09 -7.17
CA GLU A 285 -7.62 -9.46 -5.85
C GLU A 285 -6.48 -9.78 -4.88
N THR A 286 -5.58 -10.72 -5.18
CA THR A 286 -4.40 -10.98 -4.36
C THR A 286 -3.24 -10.09 -4.78
N ILE A 287 -2.69 -9.35 -3.82
CA ILE A 287 -1.56 -8.44 -4.01
C ILE A 287 -0.34 -8.89 -3.20
N GLY A 288 0.82 -8.39 -3.60
CA GLY A 288 2.12 -8.72 -3.03
C GLY A 288 2.96 -9.67 -3.88
N ALA A 289 3.94 -10.27 -3.23
CA ALA A 289 4.70 -11.40 -3.77
C ALA A 289 4.27 -12.65 -3.01
N THR A 290 4.52 -13.85 -3.54
CA THR A 290 4.17 -15.10 -2.83
C THR A 290 4.81 -15.25 -1.44
N ILE A 291 5.86 -14.50 -1.11
CA ILE A 291 6.44 -14.44 0.25
C ILE A 291 5.65 -13.58 1.23
N SER A 292 4.76 -12.71 0.72
CA SER A 292 3.96 -11.77 1.51
C SER A 292 2.75 -11.35 0.67
N MET A 293 1.71 -12.17 0.73
CA MET A 293 0.46 -11.97 -0.01
C MET A 293 -0.61 -11.38 0.90
N SER A 294 -1.50 -10.59 0.32
CA SER A 294 -2.68 -10.07 1.00
C SER A 294 -3.84 -9.89 0.03
N ILE A 295 -5.05 -9.80 0.59
CA ILE A 295 -6.20 -9.23 -0.10
C ILE A 295 -6.41 -7.80 0.37
N PRO A 296 -7.04 -6.94 -0.46
CA PRO A 296 -7.53 -5.67 -0.02
C PRO A 296 -8.36 -5.85 1.26
N PRO A 297 -8.15 -5.00 2.25
CA PRO A 297 -8.77 -5.18 3.54
C PRO A 297 -10.27 -4.92 3.48
N MET A 298 -10.92 -5.36 4.55
CA MET A 298 -12.34 -5.20 4.77
C MET A 298 -12.59 -4.32 5.99
N CYS A 299 -13.80 -3.80 6.09
CA CYS A 299 -14.26 -3.10 7.27
C CYS A 299 -15.40 -3.83 7.96
N MET A 300 -15.34 -3.81 9.28
CA MET A 300 -16.42 -4.26 10.14
C MET A 300 -16.89 -3.09 11.01
N VAL A 301 -18.18 -2.79 10.91
CA VAL A 301 -18.87 -1.80 11.75
C VAL A 301 -19.51 -2.53 12.92
N VAL A 302 -19.22 -2.06 14.13
CA VAL A 302 -19.73 -2.66 15.36
C VAL A 302 -20.50 -1.57 16.11
N PRO A 303 -21.83 -1.72 16.29
CA PRO A 303 -22.66 -0.64 16.80
C PRO A 303 -22.51 -0.41 18.31
N GLU A 304 -22.16 -1.43 19.07
CA GLU A 304 -21.98 -1.37 20.53
C GLU A 304 -20.86 -2.29 21.00
N THR A 305 -20.37 -2.11 22.23
CA THR A 305 -19.35 -3.04 22.77
C THR A 305 -19.96 -4.42 22.88
N THR A 306 -19.38 -5.39 22.18
CA THR A 306 -19.88 -6.76 22.13
C THR A 306 -18.74 -7.75 22.33
N ARG A 307 -19.05 -8.86 23.00
CA ARG A 307 -18.19 -10.03 23.07
C ARG A 307 -18.40 -10.87 21.80
N VAL A 308 -17.33 -11.13 21.07
CA VAL A 308 -17.37 -11.88 19.80
C VAL A 308 -16.58 -13.17 19.90
N ARG A 309 -17.01 -14.19 19.14
CA ARG A 309 -16.18 -15.31 18.75
C ARG A 309 -15.66 -15.07 17.34
N ILE A 310 -14.35 -15.10 17.19
CA ILE A 310 -13.65 -14.97 15.91
C ILE A 310 -13.05 -16.34 15.59
N THR A 311 -13.37 -16.87 14.42
CA THR A 311 -12.82 -18.12 13.88
C THR A 311 -12.10 -17.78 12.59
N PHE A 312 -10.83 -18.20 12.47
CA PHE A 312 -10.05 -18.06 11.25
C PHE A 312 -9.59 -19.45 10.80
N GLU A 313 -10.34 -20.04 9.87
CA GLU A 313 -10.05 -21.33 9.27
C GLU A 313 -9.19 -21.11 8.02
N ALA A 314 -7.91 -21.43 8.10
CA ALA A 314 -6.99 -21.47 6.98
C ALA A 314 -5.88 -22.47 7.30
N ASP A 315 -5.15 -22.93 6.29
CA ASP A 315 -3.95 -23.74 6.52
C ASP A 315 -2.79 -22.89 7.09
N HIS A 316 -2.74 -21.61 6.71
CA HIS A 316 -1.74 -20.65 7.17
C HIS A 316 -2.18 -19.19 6.97
N GLY A 317 -1.38 -18.25 7.47
CA GLY A 317 -1.64 -16.82 7.42
C GLY A 317 -2.11 -16.24 8.75
N ARG A 318 -2.32 -14.92 8.74
CA ARG A 318 -2.69 -14.14 9.91
C ARG A 318 -3.83 -13.18 9.57
N LEU A 319 -4.88 -13.22 10.39
CA LEU A 319 -5.94 -12.23 10.41
C LEU A 319 -5.64 -11.18 11.48
N SER A 320 -5.69 -9.90 11.09
CA SER A 320 -5.59 -8.76 12.00
C SER A 320 -6.90 -8.00 12.00
N ILE A 321 -7.48 -7.75 13.17
CA ILE A 321 -8.65 -6.89 13.37
C ILE A 321 -8.21 -5.70 14.20
N VAL A 322 -8.01 -4.58 13.52
CA VAL A 322 -7.40 -3.38 14.08
C VAL A 322 -8.49 -2.34 14.31
N ARG A 323 -8.56 -1.78 15.51
CA ARG A 323 -9.57 -0.76 15.81
C ARG A 323 -9.13 0.57 15.24
N ARG A 324 -10.03 1.24 14.52
CA ARG A 324 -9.70 2.47 13.81
C ARG A 324 -10.51 3.69 14.26
N GLU A 325 -11.81 3.55 14.42
CA GLU A 325 -12.64 4.63 14.96
C GLU A 325 -13.23 4.22 16.31
N PRO A 326 -12.86 4.89 17.41
CA PRO A 326 -13.56 4.73 18.67
C PRO A 326 -14.96 5.36 18.52
N CYS A 327 -16.00 4.59 18.87
CA CYS A 327 -17.30 5.19 19.23
C CYS A 327 -17.22 5.68 20.68
N ASP A 328 -18.11 6.61 21.07
CA ASP A 328 -18.20 7.10 22.45
C ASP A 328 -18.11 5.94 23.44
N LEU A 329 -16.97 5.89 24.14
CA LEU A 329 -16.63 4.77 25.00
C LEU A 329 -17.39 4.97 26.31
N GLU A 330 -18.48 4.22 26.51
CA GLU A 330 -18.81 3.82 27.86
C GLU A 330 -17.56 3.17 28.50
N PRO A 331 -17.43 3.19 29.85
CA PRO A 331 -16.29 2.59 30.52
C PRO A 331 -16.02 1.16 30.00
N THR A 332 -14.88 0.96 29.36
CA THR A 332 -14.52 -0.30 28.70
C THR A 332 -13.16 -0.80 29.17
N THR A 333 -12.82 -2.05 28.87
CA THR A 333 -11.60 -2.72 29.33
C THR A 333 -10.43 -2.45 28.38
N ALA A 334 -9.19 -2.47 28.90
CA ALA A 334 -7.99 -2.36 28.05
C ALA A 334 -7.90 -3.47 27.00
N GLU A 335 -8.46 -4.65 27.32
CA GLU A 335 -8.60 -5.78 26.41
C GLU A 335 -9.47 -5.43 25.21
N ALA A 336 -10.64 -4.82 25.43
CA ALA A 336 -11.55 -4.41 24.36
C ALA A 336 -10.90 -3.39 23.41
N LEU A 337 -10.04 -2.52 23.94
CA LEU A 337 -9.36 -1.48 23.16
C LEU A 337 -8.20 -2.00 22.29
N ARG A 338 -7.70 -3.22 22.54
CA ARG A 338 -6.51 -3.77 21.87
C ARG A 338 -6.84 -4.31 20.48
N ASP A 339 -5.92 -4.15 19.54
CA ASP A 339 -5.96 -4.84 18.25
C ASP A 339 -5.90 -6.36 18.43
N LYS A 340 -6.66 -7.07 17.61
CA LYS A 340 -6.79 -8.53 17.67
C LYS A 340 -6.01 -9.16 16.53
N PHE A 341 -5.28 -10.23 16.85
CA PHE A 341 -4.47 -10.98 15.88
C PHE A 341 -4.77 -12.46 16.08
N LEU A 342 -5.12 -13.12 14.98
CA LEU A 342 -5.39 -14.55 14.95
C LEU A 342 -4.49 -15.21 13.90
N GLU A 343 -3.83 -16.28 14.30
CA GLU A 343 -3.13 -17.16 13.37
C GLU A 343 -4.12 -18.17 12.76
N ALA A 344 -3.76 -18.74 11.63
CA ALA A 344 -4.58 -19.73 10.94
C ALA A 344 -4.95 -20.92 11.84
N GLY A 345 -6.22 -21.33 11.78
CA GLY A 345 -6.80 -22.38 12.61
C GLY A 345 -7.20 -21.94 14.02
N GLU A 346 -6.96 -20.69 14.40
CA GLU A 346 -7.35 -20.19 15.72
C GLU A 346 -8.84 -19.83 15.83
N VAL A 347 -9.37 -20.06 17.03
CA VAL A 347 -10.65 -19.54 17.49
C VAL A 347 -10.41 -18.75 18.77
N ARG A 348 -10.87 -17.50 18.80
CA ARG A 348 -10.75 -16.63 19.97
C ARG A 348 -12.08 -16.04 20.36
N GLU A 349 -12.28 -15.83 21.66
CA GLU A 349 -13.38 -15.06 22.20
C GLU A 349 -12.81 -13.77 22.78
N GLU A 350 -13.25 -12.65 22.24
CA GLU A 350 -12.63 -11.35 22.47
C GLU A 350 -13.72 -10.29 22.69
N ASP A 351 -13.46 -9.34 23.58
CA ASP A 351 -14.28 -8.13 23.62
C ASP A 351 -13.79 -7.17 22.52
N ILE A 352 -14.73 -6.60 21.77
CA ILE A 352 -14.44 -5.56 20.78
C ILE A 352 -15.27 -4.31 21.07
N VAL A 353 -14.61 -3.15 21.03
CA VAL A 353 -15.25 -1.84 21.19
C VAL A 353 -14.71 -0.83 20.17
N GLY A 354 -15.61 -0.22 19.43
CA GLY A 354 -15.30 0.79 18.41
C GLY A 354 -16.40 0.86 17.37
N CYS A 355 -16.53 1.98 16.65
CA CYS A 355 -17.49 2.08 15.56
C CYS A 355 -17.05 1.20 14.38
N ARG A 356 -15.73 1.12 14.16
CA ARG A 356 -15.17 0.64 12.91
C ARG A 356 -13.84 -0.05 13.16
N PHE A 357 -13.76 -1.25 12.62
CA PHE A 357 -12.60 -2.12 12.63
C PHE A 357 -12.13 -2.37 11.21
N TRP A 358 -10.82 -2.41 11.07
CA TRP A 358 -10.15 -2.77 9.84
C TRP A 358 -9.70 -4.22 9.94
N MET A 359 -10.09 -5.03 8.98
CA MET A 359 -9.72 -6.44 8.92
C MET A 359 -8.75 -6.66 7.78
N TYR A 360 -7.58 -7.15 8.12
CA TYR A 360 -6.48 -7.41 7.19
C TYR A 360 -6.08 -8.88 7.26
N LEU A 361 -6.07 -9.54 6.11
CA LEU A 361 -5.61 -10.91 5.95
C LEU A 361 -4.30 -10.89 5.16
N ALA A 362 -3.28 -11.53 5.71
CA ALA A 362 -2.02 -11.75 5.00
C ALA A 362 -1.46 -13.15 5.25
N SER A 363 -0.63 -13.60 4.32
CA SER A 363 0.18 -14.80 4.48
C SER A 363 1.63 -14.50 4.12
N GLN A 364 2.56 -15.01 4.94
CA GLN A 364 4.00 -14.88 4.74
C GLN A 364 4.68 -16.25 4.53
N GLU A 365 3.98 -17.23 3.94
CA GLU A 365 4.53 -18.58 3.74
C GLU A 365 5.17 -18.75 2.36
N PRO A 366 6.49 -19.05 2.27
CA PRO A 366 7.16 -19.25 1.00
C PRO A 366 6.59 -20.45 0.22
N GLY A 367 6.08 -20.22 -0.98
CA GLY A 367 5.92 -21.28 -2.01
C GLY A 367 4.58 -22.01 -2.06
N PHE A 368 3.48 -21.37 -1.64
CA PHE A 368 2.14 -21.93 -1.81
C PHE A 368 1.37 -21.24 -2.94
N PRO A 369 0.73 -21.98 -3.86
CA PRO A 369 -0.01 -21.37 -4.95
C PRO A 369 -1.38 -20.82 -4.49
N THR A 370 -2.01 -21.44 -3.49
CA THR A 370 -3.36 -21.09 -3.06
C THR A 370 -3.64 -21.51 -1.61
N THR A 371 -4.24 -20.63 -0.81
CA THR A 371 -4.69 -20.91 0.57
C THR A 371 -6.16 -20.58 0.70
N GLU A 372 -7.00 -21.60 0.90
CA GLU A 372 -8.39 -21.35 1.24
C GLU A 372 -8.48 -20.75 2.64
N TYR A 373 -9.34 -19.75 2.79
CA TYR A 373 -9.65 -19.19 4.10
C TYR A 373 -11.15 -19.08 4.30
N ALA A 374 -11.58 -19.23 5.55
CA ALA A 374 -12.88 -18.83 6.04
C ALA A 374 -12.71 -18.08 7.37
N ILE A 375 -13.29 -16.89 7.45
CA ILE A 375 -13.32 -16.05 8.64
C ILE A 375 -14.77 -15.96 9.08
N ARG A 376 -15.02 -16.23 10.36
CA ARG A 376 -16.33 -16.04 10.99
C ARG A 376 -16.17 -15.14 12.19
N VAL A 377 -16.98 -14.09 12.28
CA VAL A 377 -17.10 -13.24 13.47
C VAL A 377 -18.55 -13.27 13.90
N GLU A 378 -18.84 -13.79 15.09
CA GLU A 378 -20.19 -13.85 15.62
C GLU A 378 -20.28 -13.27 17.02
N GLU A 379 -21.36 -12.56 17.30
CA GLU A 379 -21.68 -12.12 18.66
C GLU A 379 -22.00 -13.32 19.55
N ILE A 380 -21.47 -13.32 20.77
CA ILE A 380 -21.74 -14.33 21.78
C ILE A 380 -22.25 -13.68 23.07
N ALA A 381 -23.03 -14.44 23.85
CA ALA A 381 -23.50 -13.95 25.14
C ALA A 381 -22.32 -13.69 26.09
N GLY A 382 -22.28 -12.48 26.65
CA GLY A 382 -21.29 -12.04 27.65
C GLY A 382 -21.52 -12.59 29.06
#